data_AF-A0A561TP25-F1
#
_entry.id   AF-A0A561TP25-F1
#
_cell.length_a   1.000
_cell.length_b   1.000
_cell.length_c   1.000
_cell.angle_alpha   90.00
_cell.angle_beta   90.00
_cell.angle_gamma   90.00
#
_symmetry.space_group_name_H-M   'P 1'
#
loop_
_entity.id
_entity.type
_entity.pdbx_description
1 polymer ?
#
loop_
_entity_poly.entity_id
_entity_poly.type
_entity_poly.pdbx_seq_one_letter_code
_entity_poly.pdbx_strand_id
1 'polypeptide(L)'
;MNTSRQSAVRPGARGTERSAARRAELIAIGRWLFADTSYDSGGIGFDAEVHALRDGAREAIVATIAEGAYGRTGIAPLARMGLLSWVCGVEGAALARIDRGELPRETLRDLLVKTLGGAMRAIEELDPAYPAPVPARRGA
;
A
#
# COMPACT_ATOMS: atom_id res chain seq x y z
N MET A 1 -60.02 -26.51 -15.44
CA MET A 1 -59.88 -25.64 -14.24
C MET A 1 -59.09 -26.43 -13.19
N ASN A 2 -57.99 -26.02 -12.58
CA ASN A 2 -57.20 -24.79 -12.60
C ASN A 2 -55.79 -25.16 -12.07
N THR A 3 -54.75 -24.58 -12.66
CA THR A 3 -53.32 -24.59 -12.28
C THR A 3 -53.03 -23.78 -11.01
N SER A 4 -52.05 -24.19 -10.19
CA SER A 4 -51.15 -23.30 -9.38
C SER A 4 -50.06 -24.14 -8.69
N ARG A 5 -48.91 -24.39 -9.33
CA ARG A 5 -47.66 -23.61 -9.31
C ARG A 5 -46.95 -23.56 -7.94
N GLN A 6 -46.06 -24.54 -7.77
CA GLN A 6 -44.70 -24.49 -7.20
C GLN A 6 -44.34 -23.25 -6.34
N SER A 7 -44.08 -23.53 -5.06
CA SER A 7 -43.38 -22.63 -4.13
C SER A 7 -42.00 -22.24 -4.68
N ALA A 8 -41.84 -20.96 -5.00
CA ALA A 8 -40.57 -20.36 -5.38
C ALA A 8 -39.65 -20.22 -4.15
N VAL A 9 -38.66 -21.09 -4.04
CA VAL A 9 -37.51 -20.88 -3.14
C VAL A 9 -36.71 -19.70 -3.71
N ARG A 10 -36.74 -18.55 -3.05
CA ARG A 10 -35.96 -17.36 -3.40
C ARG A 10 -34.46 -17.64 -3.22
N PRO A 11 -33.62 -17.65 -4.28
CA PRO A 11 -32.19 -17.86 -4.17
C PRO A 11 -31.49 -16.49 -4.08
N GLY A 12 -31.63 -15.78 -2.95
CA GLY A 12 -31.21 -14.37 -2.87
C GLY A 12 -30.08 -14.06 -1.88
N ALA A 13 -30.01 -14.73 -0.73
CA ALA A 13 -29.13 -14.31 0.37
C ALA A 13 -27.85 -15.14 0.54
N ARG A 14 -27.87 -16.44 0.19
CA ARG A 14 -26.72 -17.35 0.40
C ARG A 14 -25.58 -17.18 -0.61
N GLY A 15 -25.91 -16.72 -1.83
CA GLY A 15 -24.94 -16.53 -2.91
C GLY A 15 -24.03 -15.32 -2.67
N THR A 16 -24.58 -14.25 -2.10
CA THR A 16 -23.84 -13.01 -1.78
C THR A 16 -22.92 -13.21 -0.58
N GLU A 17 -23.34 -13.95 0.45
CA GLU A 17 -22.49 -14.33 1.58
C GLU A 17 -21.32 -15.23 1.13
N ARG A 18 -21.57 -16.23 0.29
CA ARG A 18 -20.50 -17.06 -0.28
C ARG A 18 -19.55 -16.24 -1.15
N SER A 19 -20.07 -15.28 -1.90
CA SER A 19 -19.26 -14.38 -2.75
C SER A 19 -18.47 -13.35 -1.93
N ALA A 20 -19.02 -12.87 -0.82
CA ALA A 20 -18.35 -12.00 0.14
C ALA A 20 -17.26 -12.75 0.91
N ALA A 21 -17.54 -13.98 1.35
CA ALA A 21 -16.57 -14.86 1.98
C ALA A 21 -15.42 -15.21 1.02
N ARG A 22 -15.73 -15.55 -0.24
CA ARG A 22 -14.71 -15.82 -1.28
C ARG A 22 -13.85 -14.59 -1.57
N ARG A 23 -14.43 -13.40 -1.59
CA ARG A 23 -13.67 -12.14 -1.74
C ARG A 23 -12.80 -11.83 -0.53
N ALA A 24 -13.31 -12.01 0.69
CA ALA A 24 -12.54 -11.80 1.91
C ALA A 24 -11.35 -12.78 1.99
N GLU A 25 -11.55 -14.02 1.58
CA GLU A 25 -10.52 -15.06 1.50
C GLU A 25 -9.44 -14.70 0.47
N LEU A 26 -9.81 -14.25 -0.73
CA LEU A 26 -8.86 -13.79 -1.75
C LEU A 26 -8.07 -12.55 -1.31
N ILE A 27 -8.70 -11.62 -0.59
CA ILE A 27 -8.02 -10.45 -0.02
C ILE A 27 -7.05 -10.86 1.09
N ALA A 28 -7.44 -11.82 1.95
CA ALA A 28 -6.57 -12.35 2.99
C ALA A 28 -5.35 -13.07 2.38
N ILE A 29 -5.56 -13.84 1.31
CA ILE A 29 -4.47 -14.47 0.54
C ILE A 29 -3.56 -13.42 -0.08
N GLY A 30 -4.12 -12.39 -0.74
CA GLY A 30 -3.33 -11.29 -1.28
C GLY A 30 -2.53 -10.57 -0.20
N ARG A 31 -3.14 -10.31 0.95
CA ARG A 31 -2.48 -9.68 2.10
C ARG A 31 -1.39 -10.57 2.69
N TRP A 32 -1.57 -11.89 2.73
CA TRP A 32 -0.52 -12.83 3.14
C TRP A 32 0.66 -12.82 2.14
N LEU A 33 0.37 -12.92 0.84
CA LEU A 33 1.39 -12.88 -0.22
C LEU A 33 2.22 -11.58 -0.19
N PHE A 34 1.60 -10.43 0.13
CA PHE A 34 2.30 -9.15 0.15
C PHE A 34 2.86 -8.75 1.52
N ALA A 35 2.39 -9.33 2.62
CA ALA A 35 2.84 -9.00 3.97
C ALA A 35 3.90 -9.98 4.52
N ASP A 36 4.04 -11.19 3.96
CA ASP A 36 4.84 -12.27 4.57
C ASP A 36 5.86 -12.95 3.64
N THR A 37 6.17 -12.40 2.46
CA THR A 37 7.19 -13.00 1.57
C THR A 37 8.60 -12.63 2.00
N SER A 38 9.05 -13.22 3.11
CA SER A 38 10.45 -13.53 3.41
C SER A 38 10.69 -15.05 3.46
N TYR A 39 9.75 -15.86 2.93
CA TYR A 39 9.97 -17.30 2.79
C TYR A 39 10.41 -17.61 1.36
N ASP A 40 11.71 -17.87 1.22
CA ASP A 40 12.38 -18.20 -0.02
C ASP A 40 11.73 -19.37 -0.79
N SER A 41 11.74 -19.21 -2.12
CA SER A 41 11.69 -20.24 -3.16
C SER A 41 10.40 -21.04 -3.35
N GLY A 42 9.66 -20.73 -4.44
CA GLY A 42 8.55 -21.60 -4.85
C GLY A 42 7.72 -21.17 -6.05
N GLY A 43 8.32 -20.72 -7.16
CA GLY A 43 7.68 -20.81 -8.48
C GLY A 43 7.72 -19.54 -9.35
N ILE A 44 8.33 -19.71 -10.53
CA ILE A 44 8.28 -18.87 -11.74
C ILE A 44 9.14 -17.59 -11.66
N GLY A 45 10.27 -17.59 -12.37
CA GLY A 45 11.21 -16.46 -12.52
C GLY A 45 10.64 -15.17 -13.13
N PHE A 46 9.33 -15.11 -13.40
CA PHE A 46 8.63 -13.86 -13.67
C PHE A 46 8.48 -13.03 -12.39
N ASP A 47 8.24 -13.68 -11.25
CA ASP A 47 8.02 -12.98 -9.98
C ASP A 47 9.32 -12.35 -9.48
N ALA A 48 10.46 -13.02 -9.61
CA ALA A 48 11.76 -12.46 -9.18
C ALA A 48 12.16 -11.20 -9.96
N GLU A 49 12.00 -11.18 -11.28
CA GLU A 49 12.29 -10.01 -12.11
C GLU A 49 11.30 -8.87 -11.86
N VAL A 50 10.01 -9.19 -11.70
CA VAL A 50 8.97 -8.20 -11.35
C VAL A 50 9.21 -7.62 -9.95
N HIS A 51 9.62 -8.45 -8.98
CA HIS A 51 10.03 -8.00 -7.66
C HIS A 51 11.25 -7.09 -7.75
N ALA A 52 12.29 -7.50 -8.49
CA ALA A 52 13.48 -6.67 -8.69
C ALA A 52 13.16 -5.32 -9.35
N LEU A 53 12.24 -5.30 -10.33
CA LEU A 53 11.78 -4.07 -10.96
C LEU A 53 10.99 -3.19 -9.97
N ARG A 54 10.10 -3.78 -9.19
CA ARG A 54 9.33 -3.07 -8.16
C ARG A 54 10.27 -2.49 -7.10
N ASP A 55 11.22 -3.27 -6.63
CA ASP A 55 12.20 -2.84 -5.63
C ASP A 55 13.09 -1.74 -6.19
N GLY A 56 13.52 -1.86 -7.45
CA GLY A 56 14.23 -0.81 -8.16
C GLY A 56 13.43 0.49 -8.27
N ALA A 57 12.13 0.40 -8.57
CA ALA A 57 11.25 1.58 -8.61
C ALA A 57 11.07 2.21 -7.23
N ARG A 58 10.91 1.40 -6.16
CA ARG A 58 10.83 1.90 -4.78
C ARG A 58 12.10 2.64 -4.40
N GLU A 59 13.26 2.04 -4.66
CA GLU A 59 14.55 2.64 -4.33
C GLU A 59 14.80 3.92 -5.15
N ALA A 60 14.36 3.99 -6.42
CA ALA A 60 14.42 5.22 -7.22
C ALA A 60 13.55 6.35 -6.65
N ILE A 61 12.35 6.03 -6.16
CA ILE A 61 11.47 6.98 -5.47
C ILE A 61 12.12 7.44 -4.16
N VAL A 62 12.66 6.52 -3.36
CA VAL A 62 13.39 6.85 -2.12
C VAL A 62 14.56 7.77 -2.41
N ALA A 63 15.37 7.48 -3.43
CA ALA A 63 16.50 8.31 -3.83
C ALA A 63 16.06 9.71 -4.26
N THR A 64 14.96 9.82 -5.00
CA THR A 64 14.37 11.11 -5.41
C THR A 64 13.91 11.93 -4.22
N ILE A 65 13.24 11.30 -3.25
CA ILE A 65 12.80 11.96 -2.02
C ILE A 65 14.01 12.38 -1.18
N ALA A 66 15.02 11.51 -1.05
CA ALA A 66 16.23 11.77 -0.30
C ALA A 66 17.02 12.94 -0.88
N GLU A 67 17.15 13.00 -2.21
CA GLU A 67 17.78 14.13 -2.89
C GLU A 67 17.03 15.44 -2.62
N GLY A 68 15.70 15.42 -2.73
CA GLY A 68 14.89 16.61 -2.45
C GLY A 68 14.88 17.05 -0.99
N ALA A 69 14.97 16.11 -0.05
CA ALA A 69 14.89 16.39 1.38
C ALA A 69 16.26 16.73 2.01
N TYR A 70 17.31 16.04 1.56
CA TYR A 70 18.63 16.03 2.19
C TYR A 70 19.77 16.46 1.26
N GLY A 71 19.49 16.73 -0.02
CA GLY A 71 20.51 17.07 -1.03
C GLY A 71 21.48 15.92 -1.33
N ARG A 72 21.07 14.67 -1.04
CA ARG A 72 21.84 13.46 -1.32
C ARG A 72 20.94 12.24 -1.48
N THR A 73 21.32 11.35 -2.38
CA THR A 73 20.68 10.03 -2.56
C THR A 73 21.17 8.98 -1.56
N GLY A 74 22.44 9.07 -1.14
CA GLY A 74 23.05 8.16 -0.16
C GLY A 74 22.68 8.53 1.27
N ILE A 75 21.77 7.77 1.87
CA ILE A 75 21.26 8.00 3.24
C ILE A 75 21.41 6.77 4.13
N ALA A 76 21.42 6.99 5.44
CA ALA A 76 21.59 5.94 6.45
C ALA A 76 20.44 4.93 6.40
N PRO A 77 20.68 3.67 6.83
CA PRO A 77 19.66 2.62 6.78
C PRO A 77 18.34 2.99 7.47
N LEU A 78 18.38 3.75 8.57
CA LEU A 78 17.18 4.21 9.28
C LEU A 78 16.34 5.15 8.41
N ALA A 79 16.97 6.19 7.86
CA ALA A 79 16.29 7.14 6.97
C ALA A 79 15.76 6.43 5.71
N ARG A 80 16.55 5.53 5.11
CA ARG A 80 16.13 4.73 3.95
C ARG A 80 14.90 3.90 4.27
N MET A 81 14.90 3.19 5.40
CA MET A 81 13.78 2.35 5.83
C MET A 81 12.53 3.17 6.13
N GLY A 82 12.67 4.33 6.76
CA GLY A 82 11.54 5.22 7.02
C GLY A 82 10.88 5.73 5.73
N LEU A 83 11.67 6.14 4.73
CA LEU A 83 11.16 6.55 3.42
C LEU A 83 10.56 5.37 2.64
N LEU A 84 11.22 4.21 2.64
CA LEU A 84 10.75 2.99 1.98
C LEU A 84 9.40 2.53 2.56
N SER A 85 9.24 2.56 3.88
CA SER A 85 7.98 2.25 4.57
C SER A 85 6.84 3.15 4.09
N TRP A 86 7.10 4.46 3.93
CA TRP A 86 6.12 5.38 3.36
C TRP A 86 5.77 5.03 1.91
N VAL A 87 6.76 4.71 1.06
CA VAL A 87 6.51 4.28 -0.34
C VAL A 87 5.65 3.01 -0.39
N CYS A 88 5.91 2.03 0.48
CA CYS A 88 5.07 0.85 0.62
C CYS A 88 3.63 1.22 1.03
N GLY A 89 3.47 2.17 1.95
CA GLY A 89 2.16 2.70 2.35
C GLY A 89 1.40 3.38 1.20
N VAL A 90 2.09 4.14 0.36
CA VAL A 90 1.52 4.80 -0.84
C VAL A 90 0.91 3.76 -1.79
N GLU A 91 1.64 2.69 -2.08
CA GLU A 91 1.14 1.61 -2.93
C GLU A 91 -0.08 0.92 -2.32
N GLY A 92 -0.04 0.63 -1.02
CA GLY A 92 -1.19 0.04 -0.32
C GLY A 92 -2.42 0.94 -0.41
N ALA A 93 -2.25 2.25 -0.22
CA ALA A 93 -3.35 3.21 -0.35
C ALA A 93 -3.86 3.36 -1.78
N ALA A 94 -2.97 3.28 -2.79
CA ALA A 94 -3.35 3.31 -4.20
C ALA A 94 -4.15 2.05 -4.60
N LEU A 95 -3.73 0.87 -4.15
CA LEU A 95 -4.45 -0.39 -4.37
C LEU A 95 -5.83 -0.36 -3.69
N ALA A 96 -5.90 0.08 -2.43
CA ALA A 96 -7.17 0.22 -1.71
C ALA A 96 -8.12 1.20 -2.40
N ARG A 97 -7.59 2.29 -2.97
CA ARG A 97 -8.36 3.24 -3.78
C ARG A 97 -8.91 2.59 -5.05
N ILE A 98 -8.10 1.81 -5.77
CA ILE A 98 -8.55 1.13 -7.00
C ILE A 98 -9.65 0.12 -6.68
N ASP A 99 -9.52 -0.60 -5.57
CA ASP A 99 -10.49 -1.60 -5.13
C ASP A 99 -11.84 -0.97 -4.73
N ARG A 100 -11.82 0.14 -3.98
CA ARG A 100 -13.03 0.68 -3.32
C ARG A 100 -13.52 2.02 -3.85
N GLY A 101 -12.63 2.86 -4.38
CA GLY A 101 -12.96 4.18 -4.94
C GLY A 101 -13.48 5.22 -3.94
N GLU A 102 -13.45 4.95 -2.63
CA GLU A 102 -14.17 5.74 -1.62
C GLU A 102 -13.62 7.15 -1.38
N LEU A 103 -12.31 7.36 -1.58
CA LEU A 103 -11.66 8.66 -1.37
C LEU A 103 -11.49 9.42 -2.69
N PRO A 104 -11.71 10.74 -2.76
CA PRO A 104 -11.25 11.56 -3.89
C PRO A 104 -9.73 11.56 -4.04
N ARG A 105 -9.22 11.71 -5.28
CA ARG A 105 -7.78 11.62 -5.57
C ARG A 105 -6.98 12.69 -4.86
N GLU A 106 -7.50 13.91 -4.86
CA GLU A 106 -6.88 15.06 -4.22
C GLU A 106 -6.79 14.85 -2.70
N THR A 107 -7.84 14.32 -2.07
CA THR A 107 -7.82 14.01 -0.63
C THR A 107 -6.79 12.93 -0.30
N LEU A 108 -6.69 11.87 -1.12
CA LEU A 108 -5.65 10.85 -0.94
C LEU A 108 -4.25 11.45 -1.11
N ARG A 109 -4.03 12.27 -2.14
CA ARG A 109 -2.75 12.96 -2.35
C ARG A 109 -2.37 13.80 -1.13
N ASP A 110 -3.30 14.59 -0.62
CA ASP A 110 -3.05 15.46 0.53
C ASP A 110 -2.76 14.65 1.80
N LEU A 111 -3.39 13.49 1.98
CA LEU A 111 -3.08 12.54 3.05
C LEU A 111 -1.66 11.97 2.88
N LEU A 112 -1.30 11.52 1.69
CA LEU A 112 0.02 10.93 1.41
C LEU A 112 1.16 11.95 1.60
N VAL A 113 0.95 13.21 1.22
CA VAL A 113 1.92 14.29 1.48
C VAL A 113 2.07 14.56 2.98
N LYS A 114 0.97 14.62 3.73
CA LYS A 114 1.03 14.82 5.19
C LYS A 114 1.73 13.66 5.90
N THR A 115 1.46 12.42 5.49
CA THR A 115 2.11 11.23 6.06
C THR A 115 3.59 11.15 5.70
N LEU A 116 4.01 11.66 4.53
CA LEU A 116 5.43 11.80 4.19
C LEU A 116 6.12 12.75 5.17
N GLY A 117 5.51 13.90 5.45
CA GLY A 117 6.02 14.83 6.46
C GLY A 117 6.06 14.23 7.86
N GLY A 118 5.07 13.39 8.21
CA GLY A 118 5.10 12.60 9.45
C GLY A 118 6.27 11.61 9.51
N ALA A 119 6.51 10.85 8.44
CA ALA A 119 7.62 9.91 8.36
C ALA A 119 8.99 10.63 8.50
N MET A 120 9.17 11.77 7.83
CA MET A 120 10.40 12.55 7.93
C MET A 120 10.65 13.11 9.33
N ARG A 121 9.60 13.52 10.06
CA ARG A 121 9.73 13.95 11.45
C ARG A 121 10.10 12.80 12.39
N ALA A 122 9.53 11.61 12.18
CA ALA A 122 9.91 10.42 12.93
C ALA A 122 11.38 10.01 12.67
N ILE A 123 11.84 10.16 11.42
CA ILE A 123 13.26 9.96 11.07
C ILE A 123 14.13 10.98 11.81
N GLU A 124 13.80 12.27 11.79
CA GLU A 124 14.55 13.34 12.48
C GLU A 124 14.62 13.10 14.00
N GLU A 125 13.52 12.64 14.61
CA GLU A 125 13.46 12.33 16.03
C GLU A 125 14.42 11.18 16.43
N LEU A 126 14.54 10.17 15.57
CA LEU A 126 15.39 9.01 15.81
C LEU A 126 16.85 9.22 15.36
N ASP A 127 17.06 10.04 14.33
CA ASP A 127 18.37 10.40 13.79
C ASP A 127 18.40 11.89 13.38
N PRO A 128 18.88 12.78 14.27
CA PRO A 128 18.95 14.22 14.02
C PRO A 128 19.83 14.62 12.83
N ALA A 129 20.64 13.70 12.27
CA ALA A 129 21.41 13.96 11.06
C ALA A 129 20.53 14.05 9.79
N TYR A 130 19.24 13.71 9.89
CA TYR A 130 18.25 13.77 8.81
C TYR A 130 17.08 14.69 9.18
N PRO A 131 17.31 16.02 9.28
CA PRO A 131 16.26 16.96 9.68
C PRO A 131 15.11 16.96 8.68
N ALA A 132 13.87 16.97 9.15
CA ALA A 132 12.74 17.09 8.24
C ALA A 132 12.83 18.44 7.49
N PRO A 133 12.46 18.52 6.20
CA PRO A 133 12.42 19.81 5.51
C PRO A 133 11.36 20.74 6.09
N VAL A 134 11.53 22.07 5.95
CA VAL A 134 10.52 23.06 6.43
C VAL A 134 9.10 22.77 5.94
N PRO A 135 8.85 22.36 4.67
CA PRO A 135 7.52 21.95 4.23
C PRO A 135 6.93 20.77 5.02
N ALA A 136 7.75 19.80 5.43
CA ALA A 136 7.31 18.65 6.22
C ALA A 136 6.87 19.01 7.65
N ARG A 137 7.26 20.20 8.14
CA ARG A 137 6.85 20.75 9.43
C ARG A 137 5.52 21.52 9.36
N ARG A 138 5.11 21.96 8.16
CA ARG A 138 3.89 22.75 7.97
C ARG A 138 2.71 21.80 7.74
N GLY A 139 1.95 21.52 8.80
CA GLY A 139 0.71 20.71 8.71
C GLY A 139 0.48 19.72 9.84
N ALA A 140 1.11 19.91 11.02
CA ALA A 140 0.65 19.29 12.26
C ALA A 140 -0.62 20.01 12.76
#